data_AF-A0A6M1UGG0-F1
#
_entry.id   AF-A0A6M1UGG0-F1
#
_cell.length_a   1.000
_cell.length_b   1.000
_cell.length_c   1.000
_cell.angle_alpha   90.00
_cell.angle_beta   90.00
_cell.angle_gamma   90.00
#
_symmetry.space_group_name_H-M   'P 1'
#
loop_
_entity.id
_entity.type
_entity.pdbx_description
1 polymer ?
#
loop_
_entity_poly.entity_id
_entity_poly.type
_entity_poly.pdbx_seq_one_letter_code
_entity_poly.pdbx_strand_id
1 'polypeptide(L)'
;MNYRVQPGDTLIGIASRFGVPVEEIIRVNNLQYPYRLFVGQTIFIPTGRPPTPGNVNERLDRLDQRVNRLENRVDRLERQVVDLNRRVTRLEGPRPRT
;
A
#
# COMPACT_ATOMS: atom_id res chain seq x y z
N MET A 1 23.94 4.59 9.78
CA MET A 1 25.05 5.15 10.59
C MET A 1 24.88 4.75 12.04
N ASN A 2 25.93 4.37 12.76
CA ASN A 2 25.82 4.08 14.20
C ASN A 2 25.91 5.36 15.01
N TYR A 3 24.99 5.56 15.95
CA TYR A 3 24.92 6.72 16.84
C TYR A 3 24.90 6.26 18.28
N ARG A 4 25.72 6.88 19.12
CA ARG A 4 25.74 6.61 20.56
C ARG A 4 24.90 7.66 21.29
N VAL A 5 23.86 7.21 21.96
CA VAL A 5 22.92 8.05 22.71
C VAL A 5 23.66 8.84 23.79
N GLN A 6 23.44 10.15 23.83
CA GLN A 6 24.02 11.09 24.79
C GLN A 6 23.02 11.44 25.90
N PRO A 7 23.50 11.96 27.05
CA PRO A 7 22.61 12.51 28.08
C PRO A 7 21.69 13.59 27.49
N GLY A 8 20.38 13.46 27.73
CA GLY A 8 19.36 14.39 27.23
C GLY A 8 18.82 14.08 25.83
N ASP A 9 19.36 13.07 25.14
CA ASP A 9 18.81 12.65 23.85
C ASP A 9 17.40 12.04 24.01
N THR A 10 16.55 12.36 23.03
CA THR A 10 15.23 11.73 22.87
C THR A 10 15.11 11.14 21.46
N LEU A 11 14.25 10.14 21.28
CA LEU A 11 14.03 9.55 19.96
C LEU A 11 13.63 10.61 18.93
N ILE A 12 12.74 11.54 19.33
CA ILE A 12 12.26 12.65 18.50
C ILE A 12 13.40 13.62 18.18
N GLY A 13 14.23 13.98 19.16
CA GLY A 13 15.36 14.88 18.95
C GLY A 13 16.41 14.30 18.00
N ILE A 14 16.74 13.01 18.18
CA ILE A 14 17.63 12.28 17.27
C ILE A 14 17.03 12.21 15.86
N ALA A 15 15.76 11.77 15.75
CA ALA A 15 15.02 11.71 14.48
C ALA A 15 15.08 13.05 13.72
N SER A 16 14.74 14.15 14.41
CA SER A 16 14.77 15.50 13.84
C SER A 16 16.17 15.92 13.43
N ARG A 17 17.19 15.63 14.23
CA ARG A 17 18.59 15.98 13.95
C ARG A 17 19.10 15.32 12.68
N PHE A 18 18.69 14.09 12.42
CA PHE A 18 19.14 13.32 11.25
C PHE A 18 18.15 13.35 10.07
N GLY A 19 17.00 14.00 10.22
CA GLY A 19 15.97 14.06 9.17
C GLY A 19 15.34 12.69 8.87
N VAL A 20 15.22 11.84 9.88
CA VAL A 20 14.71 10.46 9.76
C VAL A 20 13.43 10.32 10.58
N PRO A 21 12.38 9.62 10.10
CA PRO A 21 11.19 9.33 10.90
C PRO A 21 11.52 8.52 12.17
N VAL A 22 10.83 8.84 13.25
CA VAL A 22 10.98 8.17 14.56
C VAL A 22 10.69 6.67 14.41
N GLU A 23 9.64 6.32 13.68
CA GLU A 23 9.18 4.96 13.41
C GLU A 23 10.25 4.13 12.73
N GLU A 24 11.02 4.75 11.85
CA GLU A 24 12.08 4.07 11.11
C GLU A 24 13.26 3.73 12.03
N ILE A 25 13.61 4.63 12.96
CA ILE A 25 14.60 4.37 14.01
C ILE A 25 14.11 3.24 14.94
N ILE A 26 12.84 3.25 15.34
CA ILE A 26 12.25 2.18 16.16
C ILE A 26 12.36 0.83 15.44
N ARG A 27 11.93 0.79 14.17
CA ARG A 27 11.87 -0.42 13.35
C ARG A 27 13.25 -1.04 13.15
N VAL A 28 14.24 -0.26 12.74
CA VAL A 28 15.58 -0.78 12.44
C VAL A 28 16.36 -1.21 13.69
N ASN A 29 16.04 -0.62 14.85
CA ASN A 29 16.67 -0.98 16.12
C ASN A 29 15.85 -1.97 16.95
N ASN A 30 14.70 -2.43 16.43
CA ASN A 30 13.75 -3.29 17.15
C ASN A 30 13.43 -2.79 18.57
N LEU A 31 13.26 -1.47 18.72
CA LEU A 31 12.94 -0.89 20.02
C LEU A 31 11.53 -1.33 20.44
N GLN A 32 11.40 -1.81 21.67
CA GLN A 32 10.11 -2.21 22.22
C GLN A 32 9.49 -1.08 23.02
N TYR A 33 8.15 -1.03 23.06
CA TYR A 33 7.42 -0.10 23.92
C TYR A 33 7.91 -0.25 25.37
N PRO A 34 8.24 0.83 26.08
CA PRO A 34 7.92 2.24 25.83
C PRO A 34 8.98 3.03 25.01
N TYR A 35 9.76 2.38 24.16
CA TYR A 35 10.76 2.98 23.25
C TYR A 35 11.80 3.84 23.95
N ARG A 36 12.24 3.42 25.15
CA ARG A 36 13.25 4.12 25.93
C ARG A 36 14.63 3.99 25.30
N LEU A 37 15.36 5.10 25.30
CA LEU A 37 16.79 5.14 25.01
C LEU A 37 17.57 5.20 26.31
N PHE A 38 18.69 4.49 26.35
CA PHE A 38 19.63 4.54 27.46
C PHE A 38 20.88 5.32 27.06
N VAL A 39 21.38 6.16 27.96
CA VAL A 39 22.63 6.89 27.73
C VAL A 39 23.76 5.89 27.46
N GLY A 40 24.53 6.14 26.40
CA GLY A 40 25.61 5.27 25.96
C GLY A 40 25.18 4.11 25.08
N GLN A 41 23.87 3.87 24.89
CA GLN A 41 23.34 2.87 23.95
C GLN A 41 23.75 3.23 22.53
N THR A 42 24.20 2.25 21.76
CA THR A 42 24.43 2.42 20.32
C THR A 42 23.17 2.02 19.57
N ILE A 43 22.67 2.92 18.74
CA ILE A 43 21.54 2.70 17.83
C ILE A 43 21.95 2.98 16.39
N PHE A 44 21.28 2.33 15.45
CA PHE A 44 21.43 2.56 14.03
C PHE A 44 20.47 3.65 13.55
N ILE A 45 21.01 4.68 12.90
CA ILE A 45 20.24 5.73 12.23
C ILE A 45 20.24 5.44 10.73
N PRO A 46 19.09 5.15 10.12
CA PRO A 46 18.96 4.93 8.69
C PRO A 46 19.03 6.27 7.96
N THR A 47 20.21 6.61 7.44
CA THR A 47 20.46 7.87 6.71
C THR A 47 19.99 7.83 5.25
N GLY A 48 19.16 6.85 4.88
CA GLY A 48 18.50 6.78 3.58
C GLY A 48 17.16 7.49 3.64
N ARG A 49 16.77 8.18 2.56
CA ARG A 49 15.41 8.71 2.42
C ARG A 49 14.44 7.53 2.65
N PRO A 50 13.59 7.56 3.69
CA PRO A 50 12.60 6.52 3.88
C PRO A 50 11.75 6.46 2.61
N PRO A 51 11.29 5.28 2.17
CA PRO A 51 10.23 5.23 1.18
C PRO A 51 9.07 6.03 1.76
N THR A 52 8.76 7.17 1.14
CA THR A 52 7.64 8.02 1.55
C THR A 52 6.42 7.12 1.65
N PRO A 53 5.69 7.08 2.79
CA PRO A 53 4.41 6.39 2.84
C PRO A 53 3.60 6.89 1.64
N GLY A 54 3.30 6.00 0.70
CA GLY A 54 2.72 6.39 -0.59
C GLY A 54 1.54 7.31 -0.37
N ASN A 55 1.53 8.45 -1.07
CA ASN A 55 0.54 9.49 -0.86
C ASN A 55 -0.87 8.88 -1.02
N VAL A 56 -1.79 9.18 -0.09
CA VAL A 56 -3.18 8.69 -0.16
C VAL A 56 -3.81 9.06 -1.51
N ASN A 57 -3.45 10.21 -2.07
CA ASN A 57 -3.89 10.64 -3.40
C ASN A 57 -3.38 9.70 -4.50
N GLU A 58 -2.10 9.28 -4.46
CA GLU A 58 -1.57 8.30 -5.42
C GLU A 58 -2.28 6.95 -5.29
N ARG A 59 -2.65 6.56 -4.07
CA ARG A 59 -3.42 5.33 -3.85
C ARG A 59 -4.82 5.45 -4.44
N LEU A 60 -5.45 6.61 -4.30
CA LEU A 60 -6.77 6.90 -4.85
C LEU A 60 -6.74 6.90 -6.39
N ASP A 61 -5.77 7.58 -6.99
CA ASP A 61 -5.56 7.60 -8.45
C ASP A 61 -5.43 6.18 -9.02
N ARG A 62 -4.67 5.32 -8.33
CA ARG A 62 -4.51 3.90 -8.72
C ARG A 62 -5.81 3.12 -8.60
N LEU A 63 -6.67 3.44 -7.64
CA LEU A 63 -7.98 2.81 -7.49
C LEU A 63 -8.93 3.25 -8.60
N ASP A 64 -8.96 4.53 -8.92
CA ASP A 64 -9.79 5.06 -10.02
C ASP A 64 -9.40 4.43 -11.36
N GLN A 65 -8.10 4.31 -11.65
CA GLN A 65 -7.63 3.59 -12.83
C GLN A 65 -8.04 2.11 -12.83
N ARG A 66 -8.11 1.45 -11.67
CA ARG A 66 -8.56 0.06 -11.58
C ARG A 66 -10.06 -0.05 -11.81
N VAL A 67 -10.85 0.85 -11.24
CA VAL A 67 -12.31 0.91 -11.42
C VAL A 67 -12.64 1.11 -12.90
N ASN A 68 -12.04 2.11 -13.55
CA ASN A 68 -12.24 2.35 -14.98
C ASN A 68 -11.90 1.13 -15.85
N ARG A 69 -10.84 0.38 -15.51
CA ARG A 69 -10.51 -0.86 -16.22
C ARG A 69 -11.54 -1.97 -16.00
N LEU A 70 -12.12 -2.05 -14.81
CA LEU A 70 -13.15 -3.04 -14.48
C LEU A 70 -14.46 -2.71 -15.19
N GLU A 71 -14.88 -1.45 -15.20
CA GLU A 71 -16.08 -0.99 -15.90
C GLU A 71 -15.99 -1.34 -17.40
N ASN A 72 -14.88 -1.00 -18.05
CA ASN A 72 -14.64 -1.36 -19.46
C ASN A 72 -14.60 -2.88 -19.72
N ARG A 73 -14.32 -3.70 -18.71
CA ARG A 73 -14.39 -5.17 -18.83
C ARG A 73 -15.82 -5.66 -18.67
N VAL A 74 -16.56 -5.11 -17.70
CA VAL A 74 -17.97 -5.43 -17.49
C VAL A 74 -18.77 -5.12 -18.76
N ASP A 75 -18.61 -3.93 -19.34
CA ASP A 75 -19.32 -3.55 -20.58
C ASP A 75 -19.06 -4.51 -21.74
N ARG A 76 -17.83 -5.04 -21.84
CA ARG A 76 -17.46 -6.01 -22.88
C ARG A 76 -18.10 -7.37 -22.62
N LEU A 77 -18.06 -7.82 -21.36
CA LEU A 77 -18.66 -9.09 -20.97
C LEU A 77 -20.19 -9.06 -21.15
N GLU A 78 -20.84 -7.96 -20.81
CA GLU A 78 -22.28 -7.79 -21.01
C GLU A 78 -22.67 -7.93 -22.48
N ARG A 79 -21.93 -7.27 -23.39
CA ARG A 79 -22.16 -7.42 -24.84
C ARG A 79 -21.95 -8.86 -25.30
N GLN A 80 -20.92 -9.55 -24.79
CA GLN A 80 -20.65 -10.95 -25.13
C GLN A 80 -21.78 -11.87 -24.66
N VAL A 81 -22.29 -11.66 -23.44
CA VAL A 81 -23.41 -12.44 -22.90
C VAL A 81 -24.67 -12.24 -23.72
N VAL A 82 -24.97 -10.99 -24.12
CA VAL A 82 -26.13 -10.68 -24.96
C VAL A 82 -26.02 -11.38 -26.33
N ASP A 83 -24.86 -11.33 -26.97
CA ASP A 83 -24.65 -12.03 -28.25
C ASP A 83 -24.76 -13.55 -28.08
N LEU A 84 -24.16 -14.10 -27.03
CA LEU A 84 -24.23 -15.52 -26.72
C LEU A 84 -25.67 -15.98 -26.51
N ASN A 85 -26.48 -15.22 -25.77
CA ASN A 85 -27.89 -15.52 -25.58
C ASN A 85 -28.66 -15.51 -26.90
N ARG A 86 -28.45 -14.50 -27.76
CA ARG A 86 -29.07 -14.46 -29.11
C ARG A 86 -28.67 -15.66 -29.97
N ARG A 87 -27.45 -16.16 -29.82
CA ARG A 87 -26.98 -17.38 -30.53
C ARG A 87 -27.65 -18.63 -29.99
N VAL A 88 -27.74 -18.78 -28.66
CA VAL A 88 -28.42 -19.91 -28.02
C VAL A 88 -29.89 -19.97 -28.44
N THR A 89 -30.62 -18.85 -28.38
CA THR A 89 -32.04 -18.81 -28.78
C THR A 89 -32.27 -19.24 -30.24
N ARG A 90 -31.33 -18.94 -31.14
CA ARG A 90 -31.41 -19.39 -32.53
C ARG A 90 -31.13 -20.89 -32.69
N LEU A 91 -30.29 -21.47 -31.83
CA LEU A 91 -29.92 -22.88 -31.87
C LEU A 91 -30.98 -23.79 -31.23
N GLU A 92 -31.72 -23.32 -30.24
CA GLU A 92 -32.71 -24.15 -29.53
C GLU A 92 -34.00 -24.40 -30.33
N GLY A 93 -34.31 -23.61 -31.37
CA GLY A 93 -35.50 -23.78 -32.23
C GLY A 93 -36.85 -23.80 -31.47
N PRO A 94 -38.00 -23.74 -32.16
CA PRO A 94 -39.28 -24.00 -31.50
C PRO A 94 -39.31 -25.47 -31.06
N ARG A 95 -39.50 -25.73 -29.76
CA ARG A 95 -39.72 -27.09 -29.25
C ARG A 95 -40.91 -27.71 -30.03
N PRO A 96 -40.76 -28.93 -30.59
CA PRO A 96 -41.86 -29.56 -31.31
C PRO A 96 -43.05 -29.70 -30.35
N ARG A 97 -44.22 -29.22 -30.80
CA ARG A 97 -45.48 -29.46 -30.09
C ARG A 97 -45.79 -30.95 -30.24
N THR A 98 -45.69 -31.69 -29.15
CA THR A 98 -46.25 -33.04 -29.01
C THR A 98 -47.76 -32.98 -28.95
#